data_AF-A0A415GEG5-F1
#
_entry.id   AF-A0A415GEG5-F1
#
_cell.length_a   1.000
_cell.length_b   1.000
_cell.length_c   1.000
_cell.angle_alpha   90.00
_cell.angle_beta   90.00
_cell.angle_gamma   90.00
#
_symmetry.space_group_name_H-M   'P 1'
#
loop_
_entity.id
_entity.type
_entity.pdbx_description
1 polymer ?
#
loop_
_entity_poly.entity_id
_entity_poly.type
_entity_poly.pdbx_seq_one_letter_code
_entity_poly.pdbx_strand_id
1 'polypeptide(L)'
;MKTTKSFILSVVALFVATFALSSCLNDDNDYKVPTKEEQASYQKLMAGTYGSVVRFYYQNYNKAVKYDSIKHYSWNVTADSTITMRDFPVCKLDSAIFIPKNDNSNRAQELAALRTAIHESQSTVKEFTSKYFVPNTSYQHQYGYKFAVYPKTIKQSFFYNGKAHDVYFIFDLAGYIGTYASNSFVDKIFEYNMVLSGICVDEYKESNLISDIYFRQVLMTCTTK
;
A
#
# COMPACT_ATOMS: atom_id res chain seq x y z
N MET A 1 -16.19 -29.50 -23.71
CA MET A 1 -16.00 -28.72 -22.46
C MET A 1 -14.54 -28.30 -22.37
N LYS A 2 -14.23 -27.02 -22.62
CA LYS A 2 -12.88 -26.46 -22.43
C LYS A 2 -12.91 -25.61 -21.17
N THR A 3 -12.09 -26.00 -20.20
CA THR A 3 -12.00 -25.44 -18.86
C THR A 3 -11.14 -24.17 -18.87
N THR A 4 -11.78 -23.02 -18.71
CA THR A 4 -11.10 -21.74 -18.49
C THR A 4 -10.50 -21.72 -17.08
N LYS A 5 -9.18 -21.86 -16.96
CA LYS A 5 -8.46 -21.71 -15.70
C LYS A 5 -7.84 -20.32 -15.59
N SER A 6 -8.44 -19.52 -14.71
CA SER A 6 -7.85 -18.50 -13.82
C SER A 6 -6.65 -17.69 -14.33
N PHE A 7 -6.90 -16.44 -14.67
CA PHE A 7 -5.92 -15.39 -14.91
C PHE A 7 -5.44 -14.79 -13.57
N ILE A 8 -4.68 -15.55 -12.79
CA ILE A 8 -4.00 -15.05 -11.58
C ILE A 8 -2.58 -15.63 -11.55
N LEU A 9 -1.67 -15.03 -12.33
CA LEU A 9 -0.23 -15.26 -12.15
C LEU A 9 0.59 -14.14 -12.79
N SER A 10 0.75 -13.03 -12.06
CA SER A 10 1.79 -12.02 -12.34
C SER A 10 2.16 -11.22 -11.08
N VAL A 11 2.16 -11.88 -9.91
CA VAL A 11 2.66 -11.34 -8.64
C VAL A 11 3.94 -12.10 -8.26
N VAL A 12 4.98 -12.02 -9.08
CA VAL A 12 6.38 -12.31 -8.69
C VAL A 12 7.29 -11.63 -9.73
N ALA A 13 7.77 -10.41 -9.45
CA ALA A 13 9.10 -9.93 -9.86
C ALA A 13 9.33 -8.50 -9.35
N LEU A 14 10.51 -8.30 -8.73
CA LEU A 14 11.17 -7.03 -8.39
C LEU A 14 10.79 -6.38 -7.06
N PHE A 15 11.40 -6.93 -6.00
CA PHE A 15 11.79 -6.16 -4.81
C PHE A 15 12.98 -5.26 -5.17
N VAL A 16 12.87 -3.99 -4.78
CA VAL A 16 13.90 -2.94 -4.70
C VAL A 16 14.67 -2.66 -6.00
N ALA A 17 14.12 -1.78 -6.83
CA ALA A 17 14.92 -0.87 -7.65
C ALA A 17 14.81 0.53 -7.03
N THR A 18 15.87 0.97 -6.36
CA THR A 18 16.06 2.38 -6.03
C THR A 18 16.08 3.18 -7.34
N PHE A 19 15.03 3.95 -7.62
CA PHE A 19 15.08 4.96 -8.68
C PHE A 19 15.94 6.13 -8.18
N ALA A 20 17.25 6.01 -8.34
CA ALA A 20 18.07 7.20 -8.52
C ALA A 20 17.66 7.81 -9.86
N LEU A 21 17.12 9.03 -9.85
CA LEU A 21 16.92 9.87 -11.02
C LEU A 21 18.28 10.19 -11.64
N SER A 22 18.89 9.21 -12.32
CA SER A 22 20.08 9.39 -13.14
C SER A 22 19.61 9.42 -14.59
N SER A 23 18.99 10.52 -14.99
CA SER A 23 18.84 10.82 -16.41
C SER A 23 20.20 11.27 -16.93
N CYS A 24 21.00 10.34 -17.45
CA CYS A 24 22.01 10.62 -18.47
C CYS A 24 22.59 9.31 -19.02
N LEU A 25 22.35 9.11 -20.33
CA LEU A 25 23.18 8.42 -21.33
C LEU A 25 22.95 6.92 -21.59
N ASN A 26 22.26 6.69 -22.73
CA ASN A 26 22.24 5.54 -23.67
C ASN A 26 21.68 4.19 -23.14
N ASP A 27 20.81 3.43 -23.82
CA ASP A 27 20.44 3.27 -25.23
C ASP A 27 18.98 2.74 -25.32
N ASP A 28 18.28 3.11 -26.40
CA ASP A 28 17.17 2.38 -27.05
C ASP A 28 15.85 2.06 -26.30
N ASN A 29 15.46 2.82 -25.28
CA ASN A 29 14.08 2.82 -24.79
C ASN A 29 13.57 4.23 -24.59
N ASP A 30 12.91 4.76 -25.62
CA ASP A 30 12.47 6.15 -25.80
C ASP A 30 11.24 6.49 -24.91
N TYR A 31 11.33 6.21 -23.61
CA TYR A 31 10.24 6.47 -22.66
C TYR A 31 10.28 7.92 -22.20
N LYS A 32 9.39 8.73 -22.79
CA LYS A 32 9.19 10.13 -22.43
C LYS A 32 8.56 10.26 -21.03
N VAL A 33 9.14 11.12 -20.21
CA VAL A 33 8.54 11.59 -18.95
C VAL A 33 7.43 12.62 -19.28
N PRO A 34 6.19 12.44 -18.80
CA PRO A 34 5.11 13.38 -19.05
C PRO A 34 5.42 14.78 -18.51
N THR A 35 5.02 15.78 -19.28
CA THR A 35 4.93 17.17 -18.85
C THR A 35 3.93 17.34 -17.71
N LYS A 36 3.94 18.50 -17.04
CA LYS A 36 2.98 18.80 -15.97
C LYS A 36 1.54 18.80 -16.49
N GLU A 37 1.34 19.30 -17.70
CA GLU A 37 0.05 19.39 -18.38
C GLU A 37 -0.46 18.00 -18.78
N GLU A 38 0.43 17.13 -19.27
CA GLU A 38 0.11 15.72 -19.55
C GLU A 38 -0.27 14.98 -18.25
N GLN A 39 0.48 15.15 -17.14
CA GLN A 39 0.12 14.59 -15.84
C GLN A 39 -1.24 15.07 -15.34
N ALA A 40 -1.49 16.37 -15.38
CA ALA A 40 -2.76 16.95 -14.95
C ALA A 40 -3.94 16.37 -15.76
N SER A 41 -3.73 16.15 -17.06
CA SER A 41 -4.72 15.52 -17.94
C SER A 41 -5.00 14.07 -17.53
N TYR A 42 -3.97 13.28 -17.24
CA TYR A 42 -4.14 11.91 -16.74
C TYR A 42 -4.86 11.88 -15.39
N GLN A 43 -4.48 12.76 -14.46
CA GLN A 43 -5.07 12.83 -13.13
C GLN A 43 -6.55 13.26 -13.19
N LYS A 44 -6.90 14.21 -14.06
CA LYS A 44 -8.29 14.60 -14.31
C LYS A 44 -9.12 13.45 -14.87
N LEU A 45 -8.56 12.65 -15.77
CA LEU A 45 -9.23 11.49 -16.36
C LEU A 45 -9.45 10.35 -15.34
N MET A 46 -8.48 10.13 -14.46
CA MET A 46 -8.50 9.13 -13.39
C MET A 46 -9.28 9.56 -12.14
N ALA A 47 -9.69 10.82 -12.03
CA ALA A 47 -10.45 11.30 -10.89
C ALA A 47 -11.83 10.63 -10.82
N GLY A 48 -12.24 10.27 -9.60
CA GLY A 48 -13.48 9.56 -9.34
C GLY A 48 -13.50 8.88 -7.99
N THR A 49 -14.65 8.34 -7.62
CA THR A 49 -14.81 7.47 -6.46
C THR A 49 -14.79 6.02 -6.92
N TYR A 50 -13.98 5.22 -6.27
CA TYR A 50 -13.77 3.81 -6.59
C TYR A 50 -13.86 2.97 -5.33
N GLY A 51 -14.13 1.68 -5.47
CA GLY A 51 -14.18 0.81 -4.31
C GLY A 51 -14.87 -0.51 -4.56
N SER A 52 -14.42 -1.53 -3.86
CA SER A 52 -15.18 -2.74 -3.59
C SER A 52 -14.55 -3.46 -2.40
N VAL A 53 -13.26 -3.79 -2.50
CA VAL A 53 -12.56 -4.57 -1.47
C VAL A 53 -11.14 -4.07 -1.26
N VAL A 54 -10.73 -3.97 0.01
CA VAL A 54 -9.32 -3.86 0.41
C VAL A 54 -8.90 -5.20 1.00
N ARG A 55 -7.88 -5.86 0.46
CA ARG A 55 -7.38 -7.15 0.96
C ARG A 55 -5.99 -6.98 1.56
N PHE A 56 -5.74 -7.72 2.63
CA PHE A 56 -4.49 -7.69 3.38
C PHE A 56 -3.81 -9.04 3.26
N TYR A 57 -2.53 -9.02 2.89
CA TYR A 57 -1.70 -10.19 2.76
C TYR A 57 -0.41 -9.98 3.52
N TYR A 58 0.10 -11.03 4.16
CA TYR A 58 1.49 -11.06 4.62
C TYR A 58 2.26 -12.12 3.85
N GLN A 59 3.58 -11.95 3.78
CA GLN A 59 4.45 -12.92 3.17
C GLN A 59 4.72 -14.08 4.14
N ASN A 60 4.56 -15.31 3.64
CA ASN A 60 5.00 -16.52 4.32
C ASN A 60 5.85 -17.32 3.33
N TYR A 61 7.18 -17.26 3.50
CA TYR A 61 8.14 -17.76 2.52
C TYR A 61 7.85 -17.20 1.11
N ASN A 62 7.59 -18.08 0.13
CA ASN A 62 7.30 -17.70 -1.26
C ASN A 62 5.80 -17.59 -1.56
N LYS A 63 4.94 -17.48 -0.54
CA LYS A 63 3.49 -17.40 -0.69
C LYS A 63 2.94 -16.16 -0.01
N ALA A 64 2.12 -15.40 -0.74
CA ALA A 64 1.26 -14.38 -0.14
C ALA A 64 0.08 -15.08 0.55
N VAL A 65 -0.05 -14.88 1.86
CA VAL A 65 -1.15 -15.44 2.65
C VAL A 65 -2.16 -14.35 2.90
N LYS A 66 -3.40 -14.55 2.44
CA LYS A 66 -4.50 -13.63 2.76
C LYS A 66 -4.75 -13.67 4.27
N TYR A 67 -4.66 -12.51 4.90
CA TYR A 67 -4.95 -12.33 6.32
C TYR A 67 -6.38 -11.85 6.54
N ASP A 68 -6.79 -10.78 5.84
CA ASP A 68 -8.09 -10.15 6.07
C ASP A 68 -8.58 -9.40 4.82
N SER A 69 -9.80 -8.87 4.88
CA SER A 69 -10.36 -7.96 3.87
C SER A 69 -11.45 -7.05 4.44
N ILE A 70 -11.49 -5.80 3.97
CA ILE A 70 -12.60 -4.87 4.17
C ILE A 70 -13.45 -4.87 2.90
N LYS A 71 -14.73 -5.20 3.02
CA LYS A 71 -15.69 -5.17 1.89
C LYS A 71 -16.45 -3.85 1.87
N HIS A 72 -16.98 -3.49 0.70
CA HIS A 72 -17.73 -2.25 0.47
C HIS A 72 -16.96 -1.00 0.89
N TYR A 73 -15.64 -1.03 0.72
CA TYR A 73 -14.77 0.08 1.07
C TYR A 73 -14.48 0.92 -0.16
N SER A 74 -14.51 2.24 0.00
CA SER A 74 -14.30 3.20 -1.09
C SER A 74 -13.12 4.12 -0.83
N TRP A 75 -12.53 4.60 -1.93
CA TRP A 75 -11.52 5.64 -1.93
C TRP A 75 -11.84 6.67 -3.01
N ASN A 76 -11.50 7.92 -2.71
CA ASN A 76 -11.66 9.03 -3.64
C ASN A 76 -10.33 9.34 -4.29
N VAL A 77 -10.35 9.51 -5.61
CA VAL A 77 -9.21 9.92 -6.42
C VAL A 77 -9.53 11.30 -6.96
N THR A 78 -8.62 12.24 -6.77
CA THR A 78 -8.80 13.65 -7.12
C THR A 78 -7.77 14.08 -8.16
N ALA A 79 -8.13 15.09 -8.95
CA ALA A 79 -7.30 15.58 -10.04
C ALA A 79 -5.97 16.23 -9.59
N ASP A 80 -5.77 16.43 -8.29
CA ASP A 80 -4.51 16.92 -7.69
C ASP A 80 -3.54 15.78 -7.31
N SER A 81 -3.78 14.60 -7.87
CA SER A 81 -3.00 13.39 -7.66
C SER A 81 -3.13 12.75 -6.26
N THR A 82 -4.22 13.03 -5.54
CA THR A 82 -4.49 12.45 -4.22
C THR A 82 -5.50 11.31 -4.28
N ILE A 83 -5.14 10.18 -3.66
CA ILE A 83 -6.04 9.10 -3.26
C ILE A 83 -6.35 9.27 -1.78
N THR A 84 -7.62 9.21 -1.40
CA THR A 84 -8.08 9.34 0.00
C THR A 84 -8.98 8.18 0.39
N MET A 85 -8.55 7.42 1.39
CA MET A 85 -9.34 6.42 2.11
C MET A 85 -9.85 7.06 3.42
N ARG A 86 -11.17 7.02 3.65
CA ARG A 86 -11.78 7.60 4.85
C ARG A 86 -12.06 6.53 5.90
N ASP A 87 -11.84 6.87 7.16
CA ASP A 87 -12.10 5.99 8.30
C ASP A 87 -11.36 4.63 8.16
N PHE A 88 -10.08 4.70 7.80
CA PHE A 88 -9.26 3.51 7.59
C PHE A 88 -9.00 2.77 8.91
N PRO A 89 -9.38 1.49 9.05
CA PRO A 89 -9.25 0.75 10.30
C PRO A 89 -7.82 0.30 10.54
N VAL A 90 -7.12 0.93 11.48
CA VAL A 90 -5.71 0.66 11.78
C VAL A 90 -5.51 -0.74 12.35
N CYS A 91 -6.54 -1.30 13.00
CA CYS A 91 -6.52 -2.68 13.52
C CYS A 91 -6.17 -3.73 12.46
N LYS A 92 -6.37 -3.45 11.16
CA LYS A 92 -6.00 -4.36 10.06
C LYS A 92 -4.49 -4.47 9.82
N LEU A 93 -3.69 -3.60 10.45
CA LEU A 93 -2.23 -3.57 10.35
C LEU A 93 -1.54 -4.38 11.45
N ASP A 94 -2.28 -4.91 12.44
CA ASP A 94 -1.75 -5.71 13.55
C ASP A 94 -0.96 -6.94 13.08
N SER A 95 -1.38 -7.51 11.94
CA SER A 95 -0.74 -8.68 11.33
C SER A 95 0.70 -8.44 10.91
N ALA A 96 1.16 -7.19 10.83
CA ALA A 96 2.56 -6.88 10.58
C ALA A 96 3.48 -7.25 11.75
N ILE A 97 2.94 -7.31 12.97
CA ILE A 97 3.68 -7.72 14.16
C ILE A 97 3.54 -9.24 14.32
N PHE A 98 4.67 -9.94 14.26
CA PHE A 98 4.78 -11.38 14.44
C PHE A 98 5.60 -11.68 15.69
N ILE A 99 5.11 -12.59 16.53
CA ILE A 99 5.85 -13.05 17.71
C ILE A 99 6.32 -14.48 17.45
N PRO A 100 7.63 -14.74 17.35
CA PRO A 100 8.15 -16.09 17.21
C PRO A 100 7.68 -16.98 18.37
N LYS A 101 7.23 -18.20 18.07
CA LYS A 101 6.58 -19.10 19.05
C LYS A 101 7.40 -19.39 20.32
N ASN A 102 8.72 -19.35 20.22
CA ASN A 102 9.63 -19.71 21.30
C ASN A 102 10.36 -18.50 21.91
N ASP A 103 9.95 -17.28 21.53
CA ASP A 103 10.55 -16.06 22.07
C ASP A 103 9.71 -15.54 23.24
N ASN A 104 10.29 -15.65 24.44
CA ASN A 104 9.69 -15.20 25.70
C ASN A 104 10.37 -13.94 26.25
N SER A 105 11.20 -13.25 25.45
CA SER A 105 11.88 -12.03 25.86
C SER A 105 10.91 -10.93 26.25
N ASN A 106 11.38 -9.98 27.08
CA ASN A 106 10.60 -8.79 27.42
C ASN A 106 10.16 -8.02 26.16
N ARG A 107 10.98 -8.03 25.11
CA ARG A 107 10.64 -7.39 23.82
C ARG A 107 9.50 -8.10 23.11
N ALA A 108 9.51 -9.44 23.06
CA ALA A 108 8.40 -10.21 22.50
C ALA A 108 7.09 -9.95 23.25
N GLN A 109 7.14 -9.89 24.58
CA GLN A 109 5.96 -9.56 25.41
C GLN A 109 5.45 -8.14 25.17
N GLU A 110 6.35 -7.16 25.07
CA GLU A 110 6.00 -5.77 24.76
C GLU A 110 5.32 -5.66 23.39
N LEU A 111 5.88 -6.30 22.37
CA LEU A 111 5.32 -6.28 21.01
C LEU A 111 4.01 -7.07 20.91
N ALA A 112 3.83 -8.13 21.71
CA ALA A 112 2.55 -8.81 21.84
C ALA A 112 1.48 -7.87 22.43
N ALA A 113 1.82 -7.10 23.46
CA ALA A 113 0.92 -6.11 24.04
C ALA A 113 0.56 -5.00 23.04
N LEU A 114 1.54 -4.46 22.31
CA LEU A 114 1.31 -3.50 21.22
C LEU A 114 0.37 -4.08 20.15
N ARG A 115 0.64 -5.31 19.69
CA ARG A 115 -0.18 -5.97 18.68
C ARG A 115 -1.63 -6.12 19.16
N THR A 116 -1.84 -6.56 20.40
CA THR A 116 -3.18 -6.67 20.99
C THR A 116 -3.87 -5.30 21.05
N ALA A 117 -3.16 -4.26 21.50
CA ALA A 117 -3.71 -2.91 21.55
C ALA A 117 -4.12 -2.37 20.17
N ILE A 118 -3.35 -2.66 19.12
CA ILE A 118 -3.73 -2.33 17.74
C ILE A 118 -4.96 -3.14 17.31
N HIS A 119 -4.95 -4.45 17.53
CA HIS A 119 -6.00 -5.38 17.10
C HIS A 119 -7.37 -5.04 17.72
N GLU A 120 -7.39 -4.79 19.03
CA GLU A 120 -8.60 -4.49 19.79
C GLU A 120 -9.06 -3.03 19.62
N SER A 121 -8.21 -2.17 19.04
CA SER A 121 -8.59 -0.79 18.80
C SER A 121 -9.74 -0.70 17.80
N GLN A 122 -10.71 0.15 18.12
CA GLN A 122 -11.69 0.67 17.15
C GLN A 122 -11.16 1.92 16.45
N SER A 123 -9.85 2.17 16.51
CA SER A 123 -9.25 3.39 15.99
C SER A 123 -9.24 3.39 14.47
N THR A 124 -9.78 4.47 13.90
CA THR A 124 -9.74 4.73 12.47
C THR A 124 -8.93 5.99 12.18
N VAL A 125 -8.23 5.99 11.05
CA VAL A 125 -7.63 7.21 10.51
C VAL A 125 -8.69 7.90 9.66
N LYS A 126 -9.06 9.12 10.04
CA LYS A 126 -10.07 9.92 9.33
C LYS A 126 -9.77 10.05 7.84
N GLU A 127 -8.51 10.31 7.49
CA GLU A 127 -8.04 10.41 6.11
C GLU A 127 -6.67 9.75 5.97
N PHE A 128 -6.64 8.57 5.38
CA PHE A 128 -5.41 7.95 4.91
C PHE A 128 -5.20 8.34 3.44
N THR A 129 -4.11 9.06 3.17
CA THR A 129 -3.85 9.66 1.86
C THR A 129 -2.62 9.07 1.18
N SER A 130 -2.68 8.97 -0.14
CA SER A 130 -1.57 8.56 -1.00
C SER A 130 -1.46 9.53 -2.17
N LYS A 131 -0.23 9.75 -2.65
CA LYS A 131 0.00 10.45 -3.93
C LYS A 131 0.22 9.42 -5.05
N TYR A 132 -0.17 9.76 -6.27
CA TYR A 132 0.05 8.92 -7.43
C TYR A 132 0.44 9.71 -8.68
N PHE A 133 1.18 9.09 -9.60
CA PHE A 133 1.49 9.68 -10.91
C PHE A 133 1.85 8.61 -11.95
N VAL A 134 1.74 8.95 -13.24
CA VAL A 134 2.13 8.07 -14.36
C VAL A 134 3.60 8.33 -14.70
N PRO A 135 4.57 7.45 -14.39
CA PRO A 135 5.99 7.82 -14.43
C PRO A 135 6.54 8.18 -15.81
N ASN A 136 6.17 7.42 -16.83
CA ASN A 136 6.60 7.64 -18.21
C ASN A 136 5.62 7.00 -19.20
N THR A 137 5.83 7.21 -20.50
CA THR A 137 4.96 6.65 -21.55
C THR A 137 4.85 5.13 -21.56
N SER A 138 5.81 4.36 -21.01
CA SER A 138 5.69 2.89 -20.90
C SER A 138 4.53 2.44 -20.00
N TYR A 139 4.06 3.34 -19.13
CA TYR A 139 2.94 3.08 -18.23
C TYR A 139 1.60 3.31 -18.93
N GLN A 140 1.57 3.78 -20.17
CA GLN A 140 0.35 3.92 -20.95
C GLN A 140 0.04 2.60 -21.65
N HIS A 141 -1.25 2.25 -21.72
CA HIS A 141 -1.72 1.12 -22.51
C HIS A 141 -3.04 1.47 -23.20
N GLN A 142 -3.47 0.62 -24.13
CA GLN A 142 -4.58 0.90 -25.05
C GLN A 142 -5.87 1.42 -24.38
N TYR A 143 -6.12 1.03 -23.13
CA TYR A 143 -7.35 1.34 -22.40
C TYR A 143 -7.10 2.07 -21.06
N GLY A 144 -5.91 2.62 -20.82
CA GLY A 144 -5.64 3.35 -19.59
C GLY A 144 -4.16 3.51 -19.22
N TYR A 145 -3.89 3.52 -17.91
CA TYR A 145 -2.59 3.84 -17.34
C TYR A 145 -2.23 2.90 -16.20
N LYS A 146 -0.97 2.49 -16.15
CA LYS A 146 -0.32 2.13 -14.89
C LYS A 146 0.16 3.41 -14.20
N PHE A 147 0.27 3.38 -12.89
CA PHE A 147 0.78 4.51 -12.11
C PHE A 147 1.51 4.04 -10.87
N ALA A 148 2.44 4.86 -10.38
CA ALA A 148 3.11 4.63 -9.10
C ALA A 148 2.29 5.27 -7.97
N VAL A 149 2.24 4.62 -6.80
CA VAL A 149 1.53 5.09 -5.60
C VAL A 149 2.48 5.23 -4.42
N TYR A 150 2.31 6.33 -3.69
CA TYR A 150 3.14 6.75 -2.55
C TYR A 150 2.22 7.04 -1.35
N PRO A 151 1.97 6.05 -0.49
CA PRO A 151 1.12 6.22 0.68
C PRO A 151 1.81 7.04 1.76
N LYS A 152 1.06 7.87 2.49
CA LYS A 152 1.61 8.57 3.66
C LYS A 152 1.73 7.63 4.85
N THR A 153 2.68 7.94 5.74
CA THR A 153 2.75 7.29 7.06
C THR A 153 1.48 7.57 7.85
N ILE A 154 0.95 6.55 8.52
CA ILE A 154 -0.13 6.69 9.51
C ILE A 154 0.52 6.87 10.88
N LYS A 155 0.09 7.87 11.65
CA LYS A 155 0.41 8.02 13.07
C LYS A 155 -0.85 7.78 13.89
N GLN A 156 -0.79 6.89 14.87
CA GLN A 156 -1.90 6.61 15.78
C GLN A 156 -1.37 6.32 17.18
N SER A 157 -2.04 6.83 18.21
CA SER A 157 -1.66 6.57 19.60
C SER A 157 -2.43 5.36 20.16
N PHE A 158 -1.75 4.48 20.88
CA PHE A 158 -2.31 3.30 21.54
C PHE A 158 -1.90 3.24 23.01
N PHE A 159 -2.78 2.77 23.88
CA PHE A 159 -2.48 2.57 25.30
C PHE A 159 -2.14 1.10 25.56
N TYR A 160 -0.92 0.82 26.00
CA TYR A 160 -0.49 -0.50 26.43
C TYR A 160 0.65 -0.37 27.45
N ASN A 161 0.88 -1.41 28.26
CA ASN A 161 1.89 -1.40 29.31
C ASN A 161 1.82 -0.18 30.25
N GLY A 162 0.61 0.30 30.52
CA GLY A 162 0.34 1.38 31.47
C GLY A 162 0.58 2.80 30.95
N LYS A 163 0.90 2.99 29.66
CA LYS A 163 1.05 4.34 29.08
C LYS A 163 0.59 4.41 27.62
N ALA A 164 0.36 5.63 27.15
CA ALA A 164 0.12 5.90 25.74
C ALA A 164 1.43 5.93 24.95
N HIS A 165 1.40 5.37 23.74
CA HIS A 165 2.52 5.29 22.82
C HIS A 165 2.07 5.76 21.44
N ASP A 166 2.90 6.57 20.79
CA ASP A 166 2.68 6.97 19.40
C ASP A 166 3.24 5.91 18.47
N VAL A 167 2.41 5.36 17.58
CA VAL A 167 2.81 4.30 16.65
C VAL A 167 2.73 4.83 15.22
N TYR A 168 3.81 4.64 14.48
CA TYR A 168 3.96 5.10 13.10
C TYR A 168 3.98 3.89 12.18
N PHE A 169 3.00 3.78 11.28
CA PHE A 169 2.91 2.74 10.26
C PHE A 169 3.46 3.27 8.95
N ILE A 170 4.61 2.74 8.54
CA ILE A 170 5.44 3.30 7.47
C ILE A 170 5.23 2.50 6.20
N PHE A 171 4.68 3.14 5.18
CA PHE A 171 4.48 2.53 3.88
C PHE A 171 5.71 2.74 3.00
N ASP A 172 6.04 1.72 2.21
CA ASP A 172 7.17 1.81 1.30
C ASP A 172 6.89 2.82 0.18
N LEU A 173 7.90 3.64 -0.09
CA LEU A 173 7.90 4.73 -1.06
C LEU A 173 8.49 4.30 -2.41
N ALA A 174 8.78 3.03 -2.65
CA ALA A 174 9.31 2.51 -3.90
C ALA A 174 8.33 2.57 -5.10
N GLY A 175 7.18 3.23 -4.94
CA GLY A 175 6.20 3.44 -6.01
C GLY A 175 5.48 2.14 -6.39
N TYR A 176 4.45 1.77 -5.62
CA TYR A 176 3.66 0.59 -5.93
C TYR A 176 2.79 0.79 -7.16
N ILE A 177 2.68 -0.25 -7.98
CA ILE A 177 1.93 -0.17 -9.23
C ILE A 177 0.43 -0.25 -8.97
N GLY A 178 -0.27 0.80 -9.41
CA GLY A 178 -1.70 0.77 -9.66
C GLY A 178 -2.01 0.73 -11.15
N THR A 179 -3.27 0.43 -11.46
CA THR A 179 -3.82 0.36 -12.81
C THR A 179 -5.14 1.10 -12.87
N TYR A 180 -5.24 1.96 -13.86
CA TYR A 180 -6.47 2.58 -14.31
C TYR A 180 -6.83 2.00 -15.66
N ALA A 181 -8.08 1.59 -15.84
CA ALA A 181 -8.59 1.16 -17.13
C ALA A 181 -10.02 1.66 -17.35
N SER A 182 -10.33 2.04 -18.59
CA SER A 182 -11.69 2.35 -19.01
C SER A 182 -11.95 1.85 -20.43
N ASN A 183 -12.83 0.85 -20.55
CA ASN A 183 -13.19 0.24 -21.84
C ASN A 183 -14.33 0.98 -22.56
N SER A 184 -15.08 1.84 -21.86
CA SER A 184 -16.29 2.48 -22.37
C SER A 184 -16.54 3.89 -21.81
N PHE A 185 -15.58 4.49 -21.09
CA PHE A 185 -15.73 5.71 -20.27
C PHE A 185 -16.76 5.62 -19.12
N VAL A 186 -17.63 4.61 -19.13
CA VAL A 186 -18.64 4.32 -18.10
C VAL A 186 -18.09 3.39 -17.03
N ASP A 187 -17.46 2.28 -17.45
CA ASP A 187 -16.80 1.35 -16.52
C ASP A 187 -15.35 1.81 -16.31
N LYS A 188 -15.07 2.39 -15.15
CA LYS A 188 -13.74 2.82 -14.75
C LYS A 188 -13.22 1.92 -13.64
N ILE A 189 -12.05 1.35 -13.86
CA ILE A 189 -11.29 0.57 -12.88
C ILE A 189 -10.16 1.46 -12.39
N PHE A 190 -9.96 1.53 -11.07
CA PHE A 190 -8.80 2.15 -10.45
C PHE A 190 -8.37 1.27 -9.29
N GLU A 191 -7.34 0.46 -9.50
CA GLU A 191 -6.86 -0.53 -8.53
C GLU A 191 -5.41 -0.25 -8.21
N TYR A 192 -5.01 -0.46 -6.97
CA TYR A 192 -3.64 -0.17 -6.56
C TYR A 192 -3.23 -0.98 -5.34
N ASN A 193 -1.92 -1.10 -5.21
CA ASN A 193 -1.29 -1.79 -4.10
C ASN A 193 -0.54 -0.80 -3.21
N MET A 194 -0.38 -1.16 -1.94
CA MET A 194 0.46 -0.47 -0.96
C MET A 194 1.10 -1.52 -0.08
N VAL A 195 2.30 -1.25 0.45
CA VAL A 195 2.96 -2.18 1.38
C VAL A 195 3.33 -1.43 2.64
N LEU A 196 2.83 -1.92 3.76
CA LEU A 196 3.36 -1.56 5.07
C LEU A 196 4.74 -2.21 5.22
N SER A 197 5.76 -1.39 5.41
CA SER A 197 7.18 -1.75 5.33
C SER A 197 7.93 -1.59 6.65
N GLY A 198 7.33 -0.89 7.62
CA GLY A 198 7.89 -0.75 8.94
C GLY A 198 6.88 -0.22 9.93
N ILE A 199 7.20 -0.39 11.21
CA ILE A 199 6.47 0.23 12.32
C ILE A 199 7.52 0.83 13.27
N CYS A 200 7.34 2.10 13.65
CA CYS A 200 8.10 2.73 14.73
C CYS A 200 7.18 3.01 15.92
N VAL A 201 7.76 2.99 17.12
CA VAL A 201 7.09 3.35 18.37
C VAL A 201 7.75 4.59 18.97
N ASP A 202 6.93 5.49 19.49
CA ASP A 202 7.19 6.79 20.13
C ASP A 202 7.83 7.86 19.23
N GLU A 203 8.77 7.49 18.36
CA GLU A 203 9.45 8.42 17.45
C GLU A 203 9.60 7.83 16.04
N TYR A 204 9.32 8.64 15.01
CA TYR A 204 9.55 8.27 13.61
C TYR A 204 11.05 8.33 13.28
N LYS A 205 11.75 7.24 13.55
CA LYS A 205 13.19 7.13 13.37
C LYS A 205 13.59 5.70 13.01
N GLU A 206 14.56 5.55 12.11
CA GLU A 206 15.04 4.24 11.65
C GLU A 206 15.50 3.34 12.80
N SER A 207 16.18 3.90 13.80
CA SER A 207 16.61 3.16 15.00
C SER A 207 15.46 2.58 15.83
N ASN A 208 14.24 3.07 15.63
CA ASN A 208 13.05 2.68 16.38
C ASN A 208 12.14 1.74 15.57
N LEU A 209 12.57 1.32 14.38
CA LEU A 209 11.88 0.29 13.61
C LEU A 209 11.81 -1.01 14.41
N ILE A 210 10.63 -1.63 14.41
CA ILE A 210 10.50 -3.01 14.86
C ILE A 210 11.38 -3.89 13.97
N SER A 211 12.31 -4.61 14.59
CA SER A 211 13.22 -5.53 13.90
C SER A 211 12.48 -6.59 13.07
N ASP A 212 13.06 -6.97 11.94
CA ASP A 212 12.54 -7.98 11.00
C ASP A 212 12.25 -9.36 11.63
N ILE A 213 12.81 -9.67 12.80
CA ILE A 213 12.44 -10.90 13.53
C ILE A 213 11.02 -10.84 14.12
N TYR A 214 10.50 -9.64 14.35
CA TYR A 214 9.16 -9.37 14.89
C TYR A 214 8.24 -8.66 13.89
N PHE A 215 8.77 -8.24 12.75
CA PHE A 215 8.03 -7.53 11.73
C PHE A 215 7.93 -8.37 10.45
N ARG A 216 6.79 -8.29 9.79
CA ARG A 216 6.62 -8.75 8.42
C ARG A 216 5.84 -7.73 7.64
N GLN A 217 6.21 -7.57 6.38
CA GLN A 217 5.50 -6.67 5.47
C GLN A 217 4.06 -7.11 5.27
N VAL A 218 3.17 -6.12 5.11
CA VAL A 218 1.76 -6.33 4.79
C VAL A 218 1.44 -5.66 3.47
N LEU A 219 1.12 -6.47 2.46
CA LEU A 219 0.61 -6.03 1.17
C LEU A 219 -0.89 -5.76 1.30
N MET A 220 -1.28 -4.55 0.92
CA MET A 220 -2.66 -4.11 0.80
C MET A 220 -3.01 -3.98 -0.68
N THR A 221 -4.10 -4.63 -1.10
CA THR A 221 -4.60 -4.52 -2.48
C THR A 221 -6.00 -3.92 -2.49
N CYS A 222 -6.18 -2.83 -3.24
CA CYS A 222 -7.44 -2.12 -3.38
C CYS A 222 -8.05 -2.46 -4.74
N THR A 223 -9.19 -3.18 -4.76
CA THR A 223 -9.84 -3.64 -6.00
C THR A 223 -11.26 -3.09 -6.15
N THR A 224 -11.66 -2.85 -7.40
CA THR A 224 -12.98 -2.34 -7.79
C THR A 224 -13.98 -3.45 -8.11
N LYS A 225 -13.54 -4.72 -8.04
CA LYS A 225 -14.35 -5.93 -8.24
C LYS A 225 -14.19 -6.89 -7.06
#